data_AF-A0A8S3JUB9-F1
#
_entry.id   AF-A0A8S3JUB9-F1
#
_cell.length_a   1.000
_cell.length_b   1.000
_cell.length_c   1.000
_cell.angle_alpha   90.00
_cell.angle_beta   90.00
_cell.angle_gamma   90.00
#
_symmetry.space_group_name_H-M   'P 1'
#
loop_
_entity.id
_entity.type
_entity.pdbx_description
1 polymer ?
#
loop_
_entity_poly.entity_id
_entity_poly.type
_entity_poly.pdbx_seq_one_letter_code
_entity_poly.pdbx_strand_id
1 'polypeptide(L)'
;EIRNNIQKQLIENPTGNIKLSNFYTLVIDKQQFYQLPPQTRTIDDKWAFKCKGNPMIETTLMNLIELILSSPVINRANSIQQVTTIYSLIAQSARDLPSYLINNLEKLRSFISLIRCLTALLPDKALDVFKHVCSQGFDDPQLIRMLSIEH
;
A
#
# COMPACT_ATOMS: atom_id res chain seq x y z
N GLU A 1 0.87 8.75 15.62
CA GLU A 1 1.93 8.94 14.60
C GLU A 1 1.44 8.89 13.16
N ILE A 2 0.74 7.84 12.72
CA ILE A 2 0.33 7.65 11.30
C ILE A 2 -0.42 8.88 10.72
N ARG A 3 -1.36 9.46 11.47
CA ARG A 3 -2.12 10.66 11.03
C ARG A 3 -1.22 11.89 10.80
N ASN A 4 -0.19 12.08 11.63
CA ASN A 4 0.76 13.19 11.50
C ASN A 4 1.74 12.96 10.34
N ASN A 5 1.99 11.70 9.96
CA ASN A 5 2.80 11.34 8.79
C ASN A 5 2.06 11.56 7.47
N ILE A 6 0.72 11.47 7.47
CA ILE A 6 -0.11 11.78 6.29
C ILE A 6 -0.19 13.31 6.07
N GLN A 7 -0.26 14.10 7.14
CA GLN A 7 -0.32 15.57 7.03
C GLN A 7 0.97 16.23 6.49
N LYS A 8 2.11 15.51 6.47
CA LYS A 8 3.40 16.01 5.94
C LYS A 8 3.72 15.49 4.53
N GLN A 9 2.70 15.16 3.74
CA GLN A 9 2.88 14.55 2.42
C GLN A 9 2.89 15.55 1.26
N LEU A 10 2.59 16.81 1.50
CA LEU A 10 2.81 17.90 0.55
C LEU A 10 4.04 18.70 0.96
N ILE A 11 5.01 18.83 0.07
CA ILE A 11 6.21 19.64 0.27
C ILE A 11 6.28 20.68 -0.85
N GLU A 12 6.31 21.95 -0.48
CA GLU A 12 6.43 23.06 -1.42
C GLU A 12 7.86 23.59 -1.42
N ASN A 13 8.44 23.77 -2.62
CA ASN A 13 9.76 24.34 -2.86
C ASN A 13 10.83 23.79 -1.89
N PRO A 14 11.09 22.46 -1.89
CA PRO A 14 12.00 21.86 -0.94
C PRO A 14 13.42 22.43 -1.08
N THR A 15 13.92 23.03 -0.01
CA THR A 15 15.32 23.45 0.11
C THR A 15 16.15 22.29 0.67
N GLY A 16 16.79 21.52 -0.21
CA GLY A 16 17.64 20.37 0.16
C GLY A 16 16.97 19.01 -0.02
N ASN A 17 17.49 17.99 0.67
CA ASN A 17 17.02 16.60 0.51
C ASN A 17 15.68 16.35 1.20
N ILE A 18 14.79 15.63 0.52
CA ILE A 18 13.47 15.27 1.03
C ILE A 18 13.60 14.16 2.08
N LYS A 19 12.85 14.27 3.17
CA LYS A 19 12.83 13.26 4.24
C LYS A 19 12.25 11.95 3.71
N LEU A 20 12.84 10.84 4.12
CA LEU A 20 12.32 9.52 3.82
C LEU A 20 10.92 9.34 4.43
N SER A 21 10.05 8.68 3.66
CA SER A 21 8.68 8.36 4.03
C SER A 21 8.36 6.93 3.60
N ASN A 22 7.52 6.25 4.39
CA ASN A 22 6.92 4.96 4.00
C ASN A 22 5.75 5.15 3.01
N PHE A 23 5.37 6.39 2.74
CA PHE A 23 4.27 6.79 1.87
C PHE A 23 4.79 7.62 0.70
N TYR A 24 3.98 7.70 -0.36
CA TYR A 24 4.22 8.63 -1.45
C TYR A 24 4.21 10.07 -0.93
N THR A 25 5.11 10.88 -1.48
CA THR A 25 5.23 12.30 -1.14
C THR A 25 4.95 13.14 -2.38
N LEU A 26 4.00 14.06 -2.28
CA LEU A 26 3.71 15.05 -3.31
C LEU A 26 4.61 16.25 -3.10
N VAL A 27 5.35 16.63 -4.14
CA VAL A 27 6.30 17.74 -4.09
C VAL A 27 5.94 18.73 -5.18
N ILE A 28 5.98 20.01 -4.84
CA ILE A 28 5.88 21.10 -5.81
C ILE A 28 7.27 21.74 -5.92
N ASP A 29 7.90 21.63 -7.08
CA ASP A 29 9.16 22.30 -7.38
C ASP A 29 9.06 22.99 -8.74
N LYS A 30 9.46 24.27 -8.81
CA LYS A 30 9.40 25.11 -10.03
C LYS A 30 8.04 25.04 -10.75
N GLN A 31 6.94 25.08 -10.00
CA GLN A 31 5.55 24.98 -10.49
C GLN A 31 5.17 23.64 -11.13
N GLN A 32 6.01 22.61 -11.01
CA GLN A 32 5.72 21.24 -11.45
C GLN A 32 5.46 20.33 -10.24
N PHE A 33 4.47 19.44 -10.38
CA PHE A 33 4.21 18.39 -9.40
C PHE A 33 5.09 17.17 -9.66
N TYR A 34 5.65 16.63 -8.58
CA TYR A 34 6.36 15.35 -8.54
C TYR A 34 5.73 14.43 -7.50
N GLN A 35 5.55 13.16 -7.84
CA GLN A 35 5.10 12.14 -6.91
C GLN A 35 6.26 11.20 -6.62
N LEU A 36 6.87 11.39 -5.45
CA LEU A 36 8.00 10.58 -5.04
C LEU A 36 7.49 9.28 -4.41
N PRO A 37 7.98 8.11 -4.84
CA PRO A 37 7.65 6.86 -4.18
C PRO A 37 8.26 6.80 -2.79
N PRO A 38 7.78 5.87 -1.94
CA PRO A 38 8.36 5.62 -0.62
C PRO A 38 9.89 5.48 -0.70
N GLN A 39 10.55 5.94 0.36
CA GLN A 39 12.01 5.88 0.52
C GLN A 39 12.83 6.68 -0.52
N THR A 40 12.21 7.65 -1.21
CA THR A 40 12.89 8.53 -2.16
C THR A 40 13.26 9.86 -1.51
N ARG A 41 14.48 10.35 -1.76
CA ARG A 41 14.98 11.64 -1.22
C ARG A 41 15.17 12.72 -2.27
N THR A 42 15.25 12.34 -3.55
CA THR A 42 15.64 13.22 -4.65
C THR A 42 14.48 13.38 -5.62
N ILE A 43 14.33 14.61 -6.12
CA ILE A 43 13.44 14.93 -7.23
C ILE A 43 14.19 14.61 -8.52
N ASP A 44 13.53 13.90 -9.43
CA ASP A 44 14.03 13.45 -10.72
C ASP A 44 12.84 13.52 -11.70
N ASP A 45 13.10 13.85 -12.96
CA ASP A 45 12.08 13.99 -14.00
C ASP A 45 11.25 12.71 -14.19
N LYS A 46 11.81 11.54 -13.88
CA LYS A 46 11.06 10.27 -13.90
C LYS A 46 9.90 10.22 -12.90
N TRP A 47 9.95 11.06 -11.85
CA TRP A 47 8.90 11.21 -10.85
C TRP A 47 7.93 12.36 -11.15
N ALA A 48 8.07 13.02 -12.31
CA ALA A 48 7.15 14.05 -12.74
C ALA A 48 5.71 13.49 -12.76
N PHE A 49 4.82 14.15 -12.04
CA PHE A 49 3.51 13.62 -11.78
C PHE A 49 2.56 13.88 -12.95
N LYS A 50 2.19 12.82 -13.66
CA LYS A 50 1.25 12.86 -14.80
C LYS A 50 -0.19 12.58 -14.35
N CYS A 51 -0.71 13.41 -13.45
CA CYS A 51 -2.09 13.30 -12.96
C CYS A 51 -3.08 13.96 -13.95
N LYS A 52 -4.24 13.33 -14.19
CA LYS A 52 -5.35 13.94 -14.94
C LYS A 52 -6.33 14.68 -14.03
N GLY A 53 -6.45 14.25 -12.78
CA GLY A 53 -7.31 14.84 -11.76
C GLY A 53 -6.52 15.74 -10.80
N ASN A 54 -6.93 15.75 -9.53
CA ASN A 54 -6.23 16.47 -8.47
C ASN A 54 -5.04 15.63 -7.93
N PRO A 55 -3.79 16.12 -8.01
CA PRO A 55 -2.60 15.41 -7.53
C PRO A 55 -2.66 15.00 -6.05
N MET A 56 -3.27 15.84 -5.20
CA MET A 56 -3.39 15.58 -3.78
C MET A 56 -4.36 14.43 -3.52
N ILE A 57 -5.49 14.38 -4.24
CA ILE A 57 -6.46 13.30 -4.12
C ILE A 57 -5.85 11.98 -4.57
N GLU A 58 -5.19 11.94 -5.73
CA GLU A 58 -4.57 10.72 -6.25
C GLU A 58 -3.49 10.18 -5.30
N THR A 59 -2.60 11.06 -4.82
CA THR A 59 -1.54 10.69 -3.87
C THR A 59 -2.14 10.20 -2.54
N THR A 60 -3.22 10.83 -2.07
CA THR A 60 -3.92 10.40 -0.85
C THR A 60 -4.51 9.01 -1.03
N LEU A 61 -5.15 8.72 -2.16
CA LEU A 61 -5.72 7.40 -2.45
C LEU A 61 -4.63 6.32 -2.49
N MET A 62 -3.51 6.60 -3.15
CA MET A 62 -2.36 5.70 -3.17
C MET A 62 -1.81 5.45 -1.76
N ASN A 63 -1.70 6.49 -0.93
CA ASN A 63 -1.24 6.37 0.45
C ASN A 63 -2.22 5.65 1.37
N LEU A 64 -3.52 5.77 1.13
CA LEU A 64 -4.53 4.98 1.83
C LEU A 64 -4.37 3.49 1.51
N ILE A 65 -4.08 3.13 0.26
CA ILE A 65 -3.76 1.74 -0.10
C ILE A 65 -2.50 1.25 0.63
N GLU A 66 -1.42 2.04 0.67
CA GLU A 66 -0.22 1.67 1.43
C GLU A 66 -0.52 1.50 2.92
N LEU A 67 -1.42 2.33 3.48
CA LEU A 67 -1.80 2.24 4.88
C LEU A 67 -2.59 0.98 5.19
N ILE A 68 -3.65 0.67 4.42
CA ILE A 68 -4.49 -0.51 4.70
C ILE A 68 -3.72 -1.82 4.53
N LEU A 69 -2.69 -1.82 3.68
CA LEU A 69 -1.78 -2.94 3.45
C LEU A 69 -0.59 -2.98 4.43
N SER A 70 -0.49 -2.01 5.34
CA SER A 70 0.61 -1.99 6.30
C SER A 70 0.46 -3.07 7.37
N SER A 71 1.59 -3.67 7.77
CA SER A 71 1.64 -4.70 8.82
C SER A 71 0.88 -4.31 10.10
N PRO A 72 0.99 -3.08 10.63
CA PRO A 72 0.21 -2.67 11.81
C PRO A 72 -1.31 -2.72 11.62
N VAL A 73 -1.83 -2.48 10.41
CA VAL A 73 -3.27 -2.56 10.12
C VAL A 73 -3.67 -4.02 9.93
N ILE A 74 -2.90 -4.79 9.17
CA ILE A 74 -3.15 -6.21 8.92
C ILE A 74 -3.14 -7.03 10.21
N ASN A 75 -2.20 -6.76 11.12
CA ASN A 75 -2.08 -7.50 12.38
C ASN A 75 -3.29 -7.32 13.31
N ARG A 76 -4.03 -6.21 13.17
CA ARG A 76 -5.27 -5.94 13.92
C ARG A 76 -6.49 -6.65 13.35
N ALA A 77 -6.39 -7.23 12.16
CA ALA A 77 -7.50 -7.97 11.57
C ALA A 77 -7.74 -9.28 12.35
N ASN A 78 -8.99 -9.58 12.65
CA ASN A 78 -9.39 -10.81 13.34
C ASN A 78 -10.12 -11.79 12.42
N SER A 79 -10.41 -11.40 11.19
CA SER A 79 -11.12 -12.22 10.21
C SER A 79 -10.56 -11.96 8.82
N ILE A 80 -10.12 -13.04 8.17
CA ILE A 80 -9.63 -12.98 6.79
C ILE A 80 -10.75 -12.67 5.79
N GLN A 81 -11.99 -13.09 6.08
CA GLN A 81 -13.16 -12.77 5.28
C GLN A 81 -13.45 -11.27 5.32
N GLN A 82 -13.39 -10.65 6.50
CA GLN A 82 -13.58 -9.19 6.63
C GLN A 82 -12.50 -8.43 5.84
N VAL A 83 -11.23 -8.86 5.94
CA VAL A 83 -10.13 -8.26 5.16
C VAL A 83 -10.42 -8.38 3.66
N THR A 84 -10.77 -9.56 3.18
CA THR A 84 -11.08 -9.81 1.76
C THR A 84 -12.22 -8.92 1.26
N THR A 85 -13.31 -8.83 2.03
CA THR A 85 -14.48 -8.03 1.69
C THR A 85 -14.12 -6.56 1.61
N ILE A 86 -13.46 -6.01 2.64
CA ILE A 86 -13.08 -4.60 2.68
C ILE A 86 -12.11 -4.26 1.55
N TYR A 87 -11.09 -5.09 1.32
CA TYR A 87 -10.13 -4.86 0.24
C TYR A 87 -10.79 -4.93 -1.13
N SER A 88 -11.73 -5.86 -1.34
CA SER A 88 -12.49 -5.97 -2.59
C SER A 88 -13.37 -4.74 -2.83
N LEU A 89 -14.05 -4.24 -1.79
CA LEU A 89 -14.85 -3.01 -1.87
C LEU A 89 -13.98 -1.80 -2.23
N ILE A 90 -12.83 -1.63 -1.55
CA ILE A 90 -11.89 -0.54 -1.86
C ILE A 90 -11.39 -0.66 -3.30
N ALA A 91 -11.03 -1.88 -3.74
CA ALA A 91 -10.50 -2.10 -5.08
C ALA A 91 -11.54 -1.79 -6.17
N GLN A 92 -12.81 -2.11 -5.93
CA GLN A 92 -13.91 -1.79 -6.82
C GLN A 92 -14.18 -0.29 -6.85
N SER A 93 -14.33 0.35 -5.70
CA SER A 93 -14.56 1.79 -5.61
C SER A 93 -13.42 2.61 -6.23
N ALA A 94 -12.18 2.17 -6.06
CA ALA A 94 -11.02 2.81 -6.69
C ALA A 94 -10.99 2.65 -8.22
N ARG A 95 -11.48 1.53 -8.75
CA ARG A 95 -11.59 1.30 -10.20
C ARG A 95 -12.62 2.24 -10.84
N ASP A 96 -13.67 2.58 -10.10
CA ASP A 96 -14.77 3.42 -10.56
C ASP A 96 -14.44 4.93 -10.56
N LEU A 97 -13.17 5.30 -10.33
CA LEU A 97 -12.65 6.66 -10.33
C LEU A 97 -11.86 6.97 -11.63
N PRO A 98 -12.53 7.32 -12.74
CA PRO A 98 -11.91 7.38 -14.08
C PRO A 98 -10.84 8.46 -14.24
N SER A 99 -10.87 9.50 -13.40
CA SER A 99 -9.93 10.63 -13.46
C SER A 99 -8.63 10.41 -12.70
N TYR A 100 -8.51 9.32 -11.94
CA TYR A 100 -7.39 9.06 -11.03
C TYR A 100 -6.63 7.80 -11.42
N LEU A 101 -5.32 7.91 -11.60
CA LEU A 101 -4.44 6.79 -11.94
C LEU A 101 -3.81 6.19 -10.68
N ILE A 102 -4.51 5.28 -10.02
CA ILE A 102 -4.05 4.66 -8.77
C ILE A 102 -3.13 3.48 -9.09
N ASN A 103 -1.85 3.77 -9.34
CA ASN A 103 -0.88 2.78 -9.83
C ASN A 103 -0.65 1.59 -8.88
N ASN A 104 -0.80 1.79 -7.58
CA ASN A 104 -0.64 0.71 -6.60
C ASN A 104 -1.92 -0.11 -6.35
N LEU A 105 -2.98 0.09 -7.14
CA LEU A 105 -4.18 -0.75 -7.07
C LEU A 105 -3.90 -2.22 -7.39
N GLU A 106 -2.93 -2.51 -8.27
CA GLU A 106 -2.49 -3.87 -8.56
C GLU A 106 -1.87 -4.57 -7.34
N LYS A 107 -1.24 -3.80 -6.44
CA LYS A 107 -0.72 -4.32 -5.17
C LYS A 107 -1.88 -4.83 -4.31
N LEU A 108 -2.95 -4.06 -4.18
CA LEU A 108 -4.15 -4.47 -3.45
C LEU A 108 -4.80 -5.72 -4.07
N ARG A 109 -4.88 -5.80 -5.40
CA ARG A 109 -5.40 -6.97 -6.13
C ARG A 109 -4.56 -8.23 -5.90
N SER A 110 -3.24 -8.09 -5.83
CA SER A 110 -2.31 -9.18 -5.53
C SER A 110 -2.54 -9.72 -4.11
N PHE A 111 -2.76 -8.83 -3.13
CA PHE A 111 -3.08 -9.23 -1.75
C PHE A 111 -4.43 -9.98 -1.66
N ILE A 112 -5.46 -9.51 -2.36
CA ILE A 112 -6.75 -10.21 -2.44
C ILE A 112 -6.55 -11.62 -3.02
N SER A 113 -5.74 -11.75 -4.06
CA SER A 113 -5.45 -13.04 -4.70
C SER A 113 -4.71 -13.98 -3.75
N LEU A 114 -3.72 -13.47 -3.01
CA LEU A 114 -3.00 -14.22 -1.97
C LEU A 114 -3.96 -14.74 -0.91
N ILE A 115 -4.83 -13.87 -0.37
CA ILE A 115 -5.83 -14.26 0.63
C ILE A 115 -6.72 -15.40 0.12
N ARG A 116 -7.19 -15.30 -1.12
CA ARG A 116 -8.01 -16.36 -1.74
C ARG A 116 -7.26 -17.68 -1.83
N CYS A 117 -5.97 -17.65 -2.23
CA CYS A 117 -5.14 -18.86 -2.28
C CYS A 117 -4.96 -19.47 -0.89
N LEU A 118 -4.62 -18.65 0.11
CA LEU A 118 -4.42 -19.12 1.49
C LEU A 118 -5.70 -19.69 2.08
N THR A 119 -6.84 -19.07 1.82
CA THR A 119 -8.14 -19.53 2.33
C THR A 119 -8.57 -20.84 1.66
N ALA A 120 -8.20 -21.06 0.39
CA ALA A 120 -8.47 -22.31 -0.32
C ALA A 120 -7.55 -23.46 0.12
N LEU A 121 -6.28 -23.15 0.39
CA LEU A 121 -5.28 -24.15 0.77
C LEU A 121 -5.32 -24.49 2.27
N LEU A 122 -5.50 -23.49 3.14
CA LEU A 122 -5.34 -23.62 4.59
C LEU A 122 -6.43 -22.83 5.35
N PRO A 123 -7.72 -23.22 5.26
CA PRO A 123 -8.83 -22.43 5.76
C PRO A 123 -8.68 -21.96 7.22
N ASP A 124 -8.16 -22.84 8.08
CA ASP A 124 -8.06 -22.61 9.52
C ASP A 124 -6.86 -21.73 9.91
N LYS A 125 -5.83 -21.65 9.07
CA LYS A 125 -4.57 -20.92 9.34
C LYS A 125 -4.36 -19.73 8.42
N ALA A 126 -5.26 -19.51 7.46
CA ALA A 126 -5.07 -18.54 6.38
C ALA A 126 -4.78 -17.13 6.90
N LEU A 127 -5.45 -16.70 7.98
CA LEU A 127 -5.22 -15.38 8.57
C LEU A 127 -3.82 -15.26 9.19
N ASP A 128 -3.38 -16.26 9.94
CA ASP A 128 -2.07 -16.24 10.60
C ASP A 128 -0.95 -16.29 9.58
N VAL A 129 -1.08 -17.15 8.57
CA VAL A 129 -0.15 -17.22 7.44
C VAL A 129 -0.11 -15.89 6.68
N PHE A 130 -1.28 -15.30 6.41
CA PHE A 130 -1.35 -13.99 5.75
C PHE A 130 -0.64 -12.89 6.55
N LYS A 131 -0.89 -12.80 7.87
CA LYS A 131 -0.21 -11.84 8.76
C LYS A 131 1.31 -12.05 8.77
N HIS A 132 1.75 -13.30 8.80
CA HIS A 132 3.16 -13.66 8.76
C HIS A 132 3.82 -13.20 7.45
N VAL A 133 3.24 -13.57 6.30
CA VAL A 133 3.73 -13.15 4.98
C VAL A 133 3.80 -11.62 4.86
N CYS A 134 2.80 -10.91 5.37
CA CYS A 134 2.77 -9.45 5.29
C CYS A 134 3.78 -8.75 6.21
N SER A 135 4.31 -9.45 7.21
CA SER A 135 5.27 -8.89 8.17
C SER A 135 6.71 -9.30 7.89
N GLN A 136 6.95 -10.55 7.48
CA GLN A 136 8.28 -11.14 7.30
C GLN A 136 8.60 -11.53 5.85
N GLY A 137 7.62 -11.50 4.94
CA GLY A 137 7.78 -11.97 3.56
C GLY A 137 7.63 -13.49 3.41
N PHE A 138 7.86 -13.98 2.19
CA PHE A 138 7.73 -15.42 1.86
C PHE A 138 8.98 -16.25 2.18
N ASP A 139 10.13 -15.60 2.39
CA ASP A 139 11.42 -16.28 2.59
C ASP A 139 11.64 -16.68 4.06
N ASP A 140 10.67 -16.44 4.93
CA ASP A 140 10.79 -16.69 6.36
C ASP A 140 10.71 -18.21 6.67
N PRO A 141 11.71 -18.79 7.37
CA PRO A 141 11.71 -20.22 7.70
C PRO A 141 10.54 -20.69 8.56
N GLN A 142 9.91 -19.81 9.34
CA GLN A 142 8.71 -20.14 10.11
C GLN A 142 7.49 -20.29 9.20
N LEU A 143 7.44 -19.58 8.07
CA LEU A 143 6.39 -19.77 7.07
C LEU A 143 6.43 -21.20 6.53
N ILE A 144 7.62 -21.70 6.19
CA ILE A 144 7.80 -23.08 5.73
C ILE A 144 7.25 -24.05 6.77
N ARG A 145 7.56 -23.85 8.06
CA ARG A 145 7.01 -24.68 9.16
C ARG A 145 5.48 -24.60 9.26
N MET A 146 4.89 -23.41 9.11
CA MET A 146 3.43 -23.25 9.12
C MET A 146 2.76 -23.99 7.96
N LEU A 147 3.42 -24.04 6.80
CA LEU A 147 2.97 -24.74 5.60
C LEU A 147 3.27 -26.26 5.64
N SER A 148 4.31 -26.71 6.36
CA SER A 148 4.75 -28.12 6.41
C SER A 148 4.00 -29.01 7.41
N ILE A 149 3.07 -28.48 8.22
CA ILE A 149 2.35 -29.28 9.24
C ILE A 149 1.28 -30.21 8.63
N GLU A 150 1.12 -30.27 7.31
CA GLU A 150 0.06 -31.07 6.66
C GLU A 150 0.50 -32.38 5.99
N HIS A 151 1.67 -32.94 6.30
CA HIS A 151 2.01 -34.32 5.89
C HIS A 151 2.37 -35.19 7.09
#